data_AF-A0A3D1IFZ6-F1
#
_entry.id   AF-A0A3D1IFZ6-F1
#
_cell.length_a   1.000
_cell.length_b   1.000
_cell.length_c   1.000
_cell.angle_alpha   90.00
_cell.angle_beta   90.00
_cell.angle_gamma   90.00
#
_symmetry.space_group_name_H-M   'P 1'
#
loop_
_entity.id
_entity.type
_entity.pdbx_description
1 polymer ?
#
loop_
_entity_poly.entity_id
_entity_poly.type
_entity_poly.pdbx_seq_one_letter_code
_entity_poly.pdbx_strand_id
1 'polypeptide(L)'
;MVALFTTEPTAAATAIACLRTICFSYVFWAFGLVTVQAFNGSGNTTTPTWINFFVFWVVQLPLAWTLSGPAGFGPTGLFAAIAFCQSLRAVIGVLVSRRGNWKRRKI
;
A
#
# COMPACT_ATOMS: atom_id res chain seq x y z
N MET A 1 -6.44 -18.16 12.64
CA MET A 1 -7.08 -18.35 11.32
C MET A 1 -6.15 -18.86 10.21
N VAL A 2 -4.82 -18.89 10.38
CA VAL A 2 -3.90 -19.47 9.35
C VAL A 2 -4.09 -20.99 9.18
N ALA A 3 -4.44 -21.70 10.25
CA ALA A 3 -4.72 -23.14 10.23
C ALA A 3 -5.92 -23.57 9.36
N LEU A 4 -6.74 -22.62 8.89
CA LEU A 4 -7.83 -22.90 7.93
C LEU A 4 -7.32 -23.05 6.49
N PHE A 5 -6.14 -22.49 6.19
CA PHE A 5 -5.59 -22.42 4.83
C PHE A 5 -4.38 -23.34 4.63
N THR A 6 -3.67 -23.71 5.69
CA THR A 6 -2.53 -24.62 5.60
C THR A 6 -2.32 -25.38 6.91
N THR A 7 -1.94 -26.65 6.78
CA THR A 7 -1.47 -27.51 7.88
C THR A 7 0.05 -27.61 7.91
N GLU A 8 0.75 -27.09 6.90
CA GLU A 8 2.20 -27.14 6.77
C GLU A 8 2.85 -26.02 7.61
N PRO A 9 3.75 -26.36 8.56
CA PRO A 9 4.20 -25.43 9.58
C PRO A 9 5.07 -24.29 9.05
N THR A 10 5.84 -24.47 7.97
CA THR A 10 6.69 -23.40 7.42
C THR A 10 5.87 -22.36 6.64
N ALA A 11 4.88 -22.80 5.86
CA ALA A 11 3.89 -21.93 5.24
C ALA A 11 3.05 -21.20 6.31
N ALA A 12 2.64 -21.89 7.37
CA ALA A 12 1.90 -21.28 8.47
C ALA A 12 2.71 -20.17 9.15
N ALA A 13 3.98 -20.41 9.48
CA ALA A 13 4.86 -19.40 10.07
C ALA A 13 5.03 -18.17 9.17
N THR A 14 5.21 -18.38 7.86
CA THR A 14 5.34 -17.30 6.87
C THR A 14 4.06 -16.48 6.76
N ALA A 15 2.89 -17.13 6.73
CA ALA A 15 1.60 -16.46 6.69
C ALA A 15 1.33 -15.65 7.97
N ILE A 16 1.69 -16.18 9.15
CA ILE A 16 1.58 -15.45 10.41
C ILE A 16 2.48 -14.21 10.39
N ALA A 17 3.73 -14.33 9.95
CA ALA A 17 4.67 -13.20 9.85
C ALA A 17 4.16 -12.12 8.86
N CYS A 18 3.61 -12.55 7.72
CA CYS A 18 2.97 -11.68 6.75
C CYS A 18 1.81 -10.89 7.37
N LEU A 19 0.85 -11.58 7.99
CA LEU A 19 -0.32 -10.98 8.61
C LEU A 19 0.06 -9.97 9.69
N ARG A 20 1.01 -10.30 10.56
CA ARG A 20 1.48 -9.37 11.61
C ARG A 20 2.09 -8.12 11.02
N THR A 21 2.93 -8.27 9.99
CA THR A 21 3.58 -7.14 9.30
C THR A 21 2.55 -6.25 8.61
N ILE A 22 1.59 -6.85 7.90
CA ILE A 22 0.54 -6.11 7.21
C ILE A 22 -0.39 -5.41 8.22
N CYS A 23 -0.72 -6.02 9.37
CA CYS A 23 -1.54 -5.39 10.40
C CYS A 23 -0.97 -4.04 10.90
N PHE A 24 0.35 -3.87 10.97
CA PHE A 24 0.93 -2.56 11.29
C PHE A 24 0.65 -1.51 10.21
N SER A 25 0.57 -1.94 8.95
CA SER A 25 0.22 -1.06 7.83
C SER A 25 -1.26 -0.67 7.76
N TYR A 26 -2.15 -1.40 8.46
CA TYR A 26 -3.60 -1.14 8.42
C TYR A 26 -3.98 0.26 8.92
N VAL A 27 -3.25 0.80 9.90
CA VAL A 27 -3.50 2.16 10.41
C VAL A 27 -3.30 3.18 9.29
N PHE A 28 -2.21 3.06 8.53
CA PHE A 28 -1.94 3.92 7.39
C PHE A 28 -2.87 3.63 6.21
N TRP A 29 -3.25 2.37 6.03
CA TRP A 29 -4.22 1.96 5.01
C TRP A 29 -5.58 2.63 5.20
N ALA A 30 -6.08 2.69 6.43
CA ALA A 30 -7.35 3.34 6.76
C ALA A 30 -7.36 4.83 6.35
N PHE A 31 -6.28 5.57 6.62
CA PHE A 31 -6.14 6.96 6.18
C PHE A 31 -6.08 7.11 4.65
N GLY A 32 -5.38 6.21 3.97
CA GLY A 32 -5.31 6.19 2.51
C GLY A 32 -6.67 5.93 1.85
N LEU A 33 -7.48 5.05 2.44
CA LEU A 33 -8.80 4.68 1.95
C LEU A 33 -9.76 5.87 1.95
N VAL A 34 -9.82 6.64 3.04
CA VAL A 34 -10.68 7.84 3.13
C VAL A 34 -10.33 8.86 2.06
N THR A 35 -9.04 9.03 1.77
CA THR A 35 -8.57 10.04 0.82
C THR A 35 -8.80 9.62 -0.63
N VAL A 36 -8.58 8.34 -0.97
CA VAL A 36 -8.88 7.80 -2.30
C VAL A 36 -10.39 7.84 -2.58
N GLN A 37 -11.23 7.50 -1.60
CA GLN A 37 -12.68 7.55 -1.76
C GLN A 37 -13.21 8.97 -1.90
N ALA A 38 -12.60 9.96 -1.23
CA ALA A 38 -12.92 11.37 -1.43
C ALA A 38 -12.64 11.84 -2.87
N PHE A 39 -11.56 11.38 -3.51
CA PHE A 39 -11.26 11.69 -4.91
C PHE A 39 -12.17 10.94 -5.90
N ASN A 40 -12.48 9.68 -5.61
CA ASN A 40 -13.44 8.91 -6.42
C ASN A 40 -14.84 9.53 -6.40
N GLY A 41 -15.26 10.09 -5.25
CA GLY A 41 -16.54 10.79 -5.11
C GLY A 41 -16.61 12.17 -5.78
N SER A 42 -15.47 12.80 -6.09
CA SER A 42 -15.43 14.14 -6.71
C SER A 42 -15.38 14.12 -8.25
N GLY A 43 -15.51 12.95 -8.89
CA GLY A 43 -15.46 12.80 -10.35
C GLY A 43 -14.06 12.92 -10.99
N ASN A 44 -12.99 13.05 -10.18
CA ASN A 44 -11.60 13.12 -10.67
C ASN A 44 -10.88 11.79 -10.39
N THR A 45 -11.15 10.79 -11.24
CA THR A 45 -10.55 9.45 -11.16
C THR A 45 -9.12 9.40 -11.71
N THR A 46 -8.70 10.39 -12.50
CA THR A 46 -7.39 10.40 -13.15
C THR A 46 -6.26 10.62 -12.13
N THR A 47 -6.47 11.49 -11.15
CA THR A 47 -5.50 11.80 -10.09
C THR A 47 -5.14 10.59 -9.22
N PRO A 48 -6.10 9.84 -8.63
CA PRO A 48 -5.78 8.65 -7.86
C PRO A 48 -5.19 7.53 -8.74
N THR A 49 -5.56 7.44 -10.01
CA THR A 49 -5.00 6.44 -10.94
C THR A 49 -3.50 6.63 -11.15
N TRP A 50 -3.05 7.85 -11.44
CA TRP A 50 -1.63 8.13 -11.62
C TRP A 50 -0.81 7.93 -10.33
N ILE A 51 -1.37 8.30 -9.18
CA ILE A 51 -0.74 8.04 -7.87
C ILE A 51 -0.56 6.53 -7.66
N ASN A 52 -1.60 5.74 -7.93
CA ASN A 52 -1.55 4.29 -7.78
C ASN A 52 -0.52 3.66 -8.71
N PHE A 53 -0.50 4.09 -9.98
CA PHE A 53 0.48 3.60 -10.96
C PHE A 53 1.90 3.87 -10.46
N PHE A 54 2.25 5.10 -10.10
CA PHE A 54 3.59 5.41 -9.62
C PHE A 54 3.97 4.63 -8.36
N VAL A 55 3.10 4.59 -7.35
CA VAL A 55 3.46 3.95 -6.08
C VAL A 55 3.57 2.43 -6.23
N PHE A 56 2.73 1.79 -7.03
CA PHE A 56 2.79 0.34 -7.21
C PHE A 56 3.84 -0.10 -8.24
N TRP A 57 3.91 0.58 -9.38
CA TRP A 57 4.84 0.16 -10.44
C TRP A 57 6.25 0.68 -10.24
N VAL A 58 6.41 1.95 -9.87
CA VAL A 58 7.73 2.59 -9.80
C VAL A 58 8.36 2.43 -8.42
N VAL A 59 7.55 2.38 -7.35
CA VAL A 59 8.09 2.26 -5.98
C VAL A 59 7.97 0.82 -5.47
N GLN A 60 6.78 0.22 -5.48
CA GLN A 60 6.56 -1.08 -4.84
C GLN A 60 7.32 -2.21 -5.53
N LEU A 61 7.26 -2.32 -6.86
CA LEU A 61 7.95 -3.40 -7.58
C LEU A 61 9.48 -3.37 -7.36
N PRO A 62 10.19 -2.23 -7.55
CA PRO A 62 11.63 -2.20 -7.30
C PRO A 62 11.98 -2.39 -5.82
N LEU A 63 11.20 -1.79 -4.91
CA LEU A 63 11.45 -1.89 -3.47
C LEU A 63 11.23 -3.34 -2.99
N ALA A 64 10.18 -4.00 -3.46
CA ALA A 64 9.91 -5.40 -3.18
C ALA A 64 11.03 -6.30 -3.70
N TRP A 65 11.46 -6.10 -4.96
CA TRP A 65 12.53 -6.91 -5.55
C TRP A 65 13.86 -6.71 -4.82
N THR A 66 14.22 -5.48 -4.51
CA THR A 66 15.47 -5.15 -3.78
C THR A 66 15.48 -5.69 -2.36
N LEU A 67 14.40 -5.52 -1.60
CA LEU A 67 14.34 -6.00 -0.21
C LEU A 67 14.24 -7.53 -0.15
N SER A 68 13.46 -8.15 -1.03
CA SER A 68 13.27 -9.62 -0.99
C SER A 68 14.44 -10.41 -1.59
N GLY A 69 15.16 -9.83 -2.57
CA GLY A 69 16.30 -10.47 -3.22
C GLY A 69 17.64 -9.96 -2.69
N PRO A 70 18.26 -8.94 -3.33
CA PRO A 70 19.62 -8.48 -3.03
C PRO A 70 19.91 -8.14 -1.57
N ALA A 71 18.94 -7.59 -0.84
CA ALA A 71 19.10 -7.22 0.56
C ALA A 71 18.93 -8.40 1.53
N GLY A 72 18.55 -9.58 1.03
CA GLY A 72 18.50 -10.82 1.82
C GLY A 72 17.36 -10.90 2.84
N PHE A 73 16.39 -9.97 2.85
CA PHE A 73 15.26 -10.02 3.79
C PHE A 73 14.17 -11.03 3.38
N GLY A 74 14.28 -11.67 2.21
CA GLY A 74 13.37 -12.71 1.76
C GLY A 74 11.89 -12.25 1.76
N PRO A 75 10.96 -13.11 2.21
CA PRO A 75 9.53 -12.77 2.26
C PRO A 75 9.22 -11.55 3.14
N THR A 76 9.97 -11.33 4.22
CA THR A 76 9.78 -10.19 5.12
C THR A 76 10.05 -8.87 4.40
N GLY A 77 11.04 -8.85 3.51
CA GLY A 77 11.36 -7.69 2.67
C GLY A 77 10.22 -7.31 1.73
N LEU A 78 9.55 -8.30 1.15
CA LEU A 78 8.34 -8.09 0.35
C LEU A 78 7.20 -7.50 1.18
N PHE A 79 6.95 -8.01 2.39
CA PHE A 79 5.89 -7.51 3.27
C PHE A 79 6.16 -6.06 3.72
N ALA A 80 7.41 -5.74 4.05
CA ALA A 80 7.82 -4.39 4.39
C ALA A 80 7.63 -3.41 3.23
N ALA A 81 7.97 -3.81 2.00
CA ALA A 81 7.76 -2.99 0.81
C ALA A 81 6.27 -2.69 0.57
N ILE A 82 5.39 -3.69 0.74
CA ILE A 82 3.94 -3.50 0.63
C ILE A 82 3.45 -2.52 1.69
N ALA A 83 3.82 -2.71 2.95
CA ALA A 83 3.41 -1.85 4.06
C ALA A 83 3.88 -0.39 3.86
N PHE A 84 5.11 -0.21 3.40
CA PHE A 84 5.67 1.10 3.10
C PHE A 84 4.93 1.78 1.94
N CYS A 85 4.71 1.07 0.83
CA CYS A 85 4.00 1.61 -0.33
C CYS A 85 2.54 1.98 -0.01
N GLN A 86 1.84 1.17 0.81
CA GLN A 86 0.50 1.51 1.30
C GLN A 86 0.50 2.84 2.05
N SER A 87 1.48 3.03 2.94
CA SER A 87 1.64 4.25 3.73
C SER A 87 2.00 5.45 2.85
N LEU A 88 2.91 5.27 1.90
CA LEU A 88 3.31 6.30 0.95
C LEU A 88 2.14 6.77 0.09
N ARG A 89 1.32 5.84 -0.41
CA ARG A 89 0.08 6.15 -1.15
C ARG A 89 -0.88 7.00 -0.33
N ALA A 90 -1.07 6.66 0.95
CA ALA A 90 -1.92 7.41 1.86
C ALA A 90 -1.40 8.84 2.06
N VAL A 91 -0.10 9.00 2.32
CA VAL A 91 0.55 10.30 2.50
C VAL A 91 0.44 11.15 1.24
N ILE A 92 0.74 10.59 0.05
CA ILE A 92 0.61 11.31 -1.22
C ILE A 92 -0.84 11.71 -1.46
N GLY A 93 -1.80 10.81 -1.20
CA GLY A 93 -3.22 11.11 -1.29
C GLY A 93 -3.61 12.31 -0.43
N VAL A 94 -3.20 12.33 0.84
CA VAL A 94 -3.47 13.43 1.77
C VAL A 94 -2.82 14.73 1.29
N LEU A 95 -1.55 14.69 0.85
CA LEU A 95 -0.85 15.88 0.35
C LEU A 95 -1.52 16.45 -0.90
N VAL A 96 -1.94 15.61 -1.83
CA VAL A 96 -2.65 16.02 -3.05
C VAL A 96 -4.04 16.55 -2.72
N SER A 97 -4.74 15.96 -1.75
CA SER A 97 -6.04 16.44 -1.26
C SER A 97 -5.93 17.82 -0.59
N ARG A 98 -4.87 18.02 0.21
CA ARG A 98 -4.56 19.30 0.86
C ARG A 98 -4.13 20.39 -0.12
N ARG A 99 -3.53 20.04 -1.27
CA ARG A 99 -3.17 21.00 -2.34
C ARG A 99 -4.38 21.64 -3.02
N GLY A 100 -5.61 21.25 -2.70
CA GLY A 100 -6.80 22.03 -3.03
C GLY A 100 -7.12 22.13 -4.53
N ASN A 101 -6.42 21.42 -5.41
CA ASN A 101 -6.69 21.42 -6.85
C ASN A 101 -8.08 20.87 -7.21
N TRP A 102 -8.71 20.13 -6.29
CA TRP A 102 -10.13 19.73 -6.43
C TRP A 102 -11.09 20.93 -6.32
N LYS A 103 -10.71 22.02 -5.63
CA LYS A 103 -11.50 23.27 -5.59
C LYS A 103 -11.33 24.15 -6.82
N ARG A 104 -10.34 23.88 -7.68
CA ARG A 104 -9.98 24.73 -8.84
C ARG A 104 -10.55 24.25 -10.18
N ARG A 105 -11.16 23.06 -10.24
CA ARG A 105 -11.95 22.67 -11.41
C ARG A 105 -13.35 23.28 -11.27
N LYS A 106 -13.56 24.37 -12.01
CA LYS A 106 -14.90 24.82 -12.37
C LYS A 106 -15.58 23.68 -13.13
N ILE A 107 -16.78 23.34 -12.68
CA ILE A 107 -17.79 22.63 -13.46
C ILE A 107 -18.02 23.42 -14.75
#